data_AF-E9FP64-F1
#
_entry.id   AF-E9FP64-F1
#
_cell.length_a   1.000
_cell.length_b   1.000
_cell.length_c   1.000
_cell.angle_alpha   90.00
_cell.angle_beta   90.00
_cell.angle_gamma   90.00
#
_symmetry.space_group_name_H-M   'P 1'
#
loop_
_entity.id
_entity.type
_entity.pdbx_description
1 polymer ?
#
loop_
_entity_poly.entity_id
_entity_poly.type
_entity_poly.pdbx_seq_one_letter_code
_entity_poly.pdbx_strand_id
1 'polypeptide(L)'
;MVEKFDIKQLRYFAMTKRLNFLIGSGTSVPAIPLMSFFKSKDNSDEEANNLLSDKVKAVSMKVLEDISNANDEDNIKAVLKRYSEFIKVVLQLLYHANSRQVTKNINIFTTNYDLFIEKSLDELMKYESFVFNDGSNGYFNRILDSANYNKSVAYRGLNDNYLNELPTLSLIKPHGSMNWERGQEDNILIRQSVVENPVVVKPTGLEGQETFLNNHFHDMLRVFQLELDKPQSILIVIGFSFQDKHIAKMLNRSLKNPELNVFIFCYSESDKQKILTNLGLSDCPRNLNVIAPNELEEKYKTKHEVEVDQFSFDLSNLTELLRDMSFEE
;
A
#
# COMPACT_ATOMS: atom_id res chain seq x y z
N MET A 1 -13.16 26.70 14.50
CA MET A 1 -12.15 25.83 15.12
C MET A 1 -12.20 24.53 14.34
N VAL A 2 -11.21 24.27 13.49
CA VAL A 2 -11.07 22.97 12.83
C VAL A 2 -10.68 22.00 13.95
N GLU A 3 -11.48 20.96 14.21
CA GLU A 3 -11.11 19.91 15.15
C GLU A 3 -9.74 19.36 14.71
N LYS A 4 -8.73 19.54 15.55
CA LYS A 4 -7.39 19.03 15.26
C LYS A 4 -7.47 17.50 15.26
N PHE A 5 -6.89 16.90 14.23
CA PHE A 5 -6.78 15.45 14.11
C PHE A 5 -6.07 14.84 15.33
N ASP A 6 -6.68 13.85 15.98
CA ASP A 6 -6.09 13.19 17.15
C ASP A 6 -5.07 12.11 16.73
N ILE A 7 -3.82 12.54 16.63
CA ILE A 7 -2.68 11.68 16.31
C ILE A 7 -2.49 10.58 17.38
N LYS A 8 -2.80 10.85 18.65
CA LYS A 8 -2.67 9.86 19.73
C LYS A 8 -3.67 8.72 19.53
N GLN A 9 -4.89 9.05 19.12
CA GLN A 9 -5.92 8.06 18.81
C GLN A 9 -5.51 7.16 17.62
N LEU A 10 -4.99 7.74 16.54
CA LEU A 10 -4.50 6.97 15.39
C LEU A 10 -3.42 5.96 15.81
N ARG A 11 -2.43 6.43 16.57
CA ARG A 11 -1.32 5.60 17.07
C ARG A 11 -1.81 4.46 17.95
N TYR A 12 -2.72 4.77 18.88
CA TYR A 12 -3.34 3.77 19.73
C TYR A 12 -4.07 2.70 18.90
N PHE A 13 -4.85 3.11 17.89
CA PHE A 13 -5.52 2.17 17.00
C PHE A 13 -4.54 1.35 16.16
N ALA A 14 -3.47 1.95 15.64
CA ALA A 14 -2.45 1.23 14.87
C ALA A 14 -1.79 0.08 15.67
N MET A 15 -1.69 0.19 17.00
CA MET A 15 -1.14 -0.87 17.86
C MET A 15 -2.15 -1.90 18.35
N THR A 16 -3.41 -1.48 18.55
CA THR A 16 -4.43 -2.28 19.25
C THR A 16 -5.48 -2.88 18.33
N LYS A 17 -5.47 -2.50 17.05
CA LYS A 17 -6.42 -2.96 16.03
C LYS A 17 -5.70 -3.66 14.88
N ARG A 18 -6.45 -4.38 14.05
CA ARG A 18 -5.96 -5.04 12.84
C ARG A 18 -5.56 -3.98 11.81
N LEU A 19 -4.26 -3.79 11.62
CA LEU A 19 -3.72 -2.72 10.81
C LEU A 19 -3.59 -3.11 9.34
N ASN A 20 -4.23 -2.32 8.49
CA ASN A 20 -4.18 -2.43 7.04
C ASN A 20 -3.71 -1.09 6.44
N PHE A 21 -2.86 -1.16 5.42
CA PHE A 21 -2.45 0.01 4.63
C PHE A 21 -2.98 -0.11 3.20
N LEU A 22 -3.39 1.00 2.60
CA LEU A 22 -3.60 1.13 1.15
C LEU A 22 -2.66 2.19 0.60
N ILE A 23 -1.71 1.76 -0.22
CA ILE A 23 -0.68 2.60 -0.81
C ILE A 23 -0.98 2.78 -2.30
N GLY A 24 -1.07 4.03 -2.76
CA GLY A 24 -1.30 4.37 -4.16
C GLY A 24 -0.06 4.93 -4.85
N SER A 25 -0.20 5.31 -6.12
CA SER A 25 0.93 5.73 -6.97
C SER A 25 1.59 7.03 -6.54
N GLY A 26 0.90 7.84 -5.73
CA GLY A 26 1.43 9.08 -5.18
C GLY A 26 2.68 8.89 -4.31
N THR A 27 2.88 7.72 -3.70
CA THR A 27 4.05 7.45 -2.86
C THR A 27 5.32 7.13 -3.67
N SER A 28 5.18 6.77 -4.95
CA SER A 28 6.32 6.46 -5.82
C SER A 28 6.87 7.72 -6.54
N VAL A 29 6.26 8.89 -6.33
CA VAL A 29 6.74 10.19 -6.83
C VAL A 29 7.96 10.66 -5.98
N PRO A 30 9.04 11.18 -6.58
CA PRO A 30 9.23 11.56 -8.00
C PRO A 30 9.80 10.47 -8.91
N ALA A 31 10.10 9.26 -8.41
CA ALA A 31 10.72 8.20 -9.22
C ALA A 31 9.83 7.73 -10.38
N ILE A 32 8.52 7.61 -10.12
CA ILE A 32 7.49 7.28 -11.11
C ILE A 32 6.47 8.43 -11.14
N PRO A 33 6.29 9.11 -12.28
CA PRO A 33 5.29 10.18 -12.40
C PRO A 33 3.86 9.60 -12.45
N LEU A 34 2.89 10.40 -12.04
CA LEU A 34 1.48 10.04 -12.05
C LEU A 34 0.93 9.88 -13.47
N MET A 35 -0.14 9.10 -13.63
CA MET A 35 -0.83 8.93 -14.91
C MET A 35 -1.21 10.26 -15.58
N SER A 36 -1.57 11.26 -14.78
CA SER A 36 -1.91 12.61 -15.26
C SER A 36 -0.78 13.29 -16.03
N PHE A 37 0.48 12.92 -15.80
CA PHE A 37 1.63 13.47 -16.52
C PHE A 37 1.69 12.95 -17.97
N PHE A 38 1.24 11.71 -18.21
CA PHE A 38 1.27 11.08 -19.53
C PHE A 38 0.03 11.38 -20.38
N LYS A 39 -1.06 11.86 -19.76
CA LYS A 39 -2.26 12.30 -20.47
C LYS A 39 -2.03 13.66 -21.11
N SER A 40 -1.57 13.68 -22.36
CA SER A 40 -1.62 14.87 -23.23
C SER A 40 -2.99 14.95 -23.92
N LYS A 41 -3.38 16.13 -24.40
CA LYS A 41 -4.67 16.35 -25.11
C LYS A 41 -4.78 15.56 -26.43
N ASP A 42 -3.67 15.04 -26.96
CA ASP A 42 -3.59 14.37 -28.27
C ASP A 42 -3.36 12.85 -28.20
N ASN A 43 -3.03 12.29 -27.02
CA ASN A 43 -2.76 10.85 -26.88
C ASN A 43 -4.02 10.08 -26.45
N SER A 44 -4.18 8.86 -26.96
CA SER A 44 -5.20 7.94 -26.47
C SER A 44 -4.90 7.49 -25.02
N ASP A 45 -5.94 7.17 -24.25
CA ASP A 45 -5.77 6.63 -22.88
C ASP A 45 -4.91 5.35 -22.86
N GLU A 46 -4.90 4.59 -23.95
CA GLU A 46 -4.11 3.37 -24.10
C GLU A 46 -2.61 3.66 -24.28
N GLU A 47 -2.25 4.65 -25.10
CA GLU A 47 -0.85 5.06 -25.29
C GLU A 47 -0.25 5.62 -24.00
N ALA A 48 -1.01 6.46 -23.28
CA ALA A 48 -0.57 6.98 -21.98
C ALA A 48 -0.31 5.86 -20.95
N ASN A 49 -1.17 4.83 -20.95
CA ASN A 49 -1.00 3.65 -20.11
C ASN A 49 0.22 2.81 -20.48
N ASN A 50 0.51 2.66 -21.78
CA ASN A 50 1.70 1.93 -22.25
C ASN A 50 2.98 2.66 -21.85
N LEU A 51 3.04 3.99 -22.04
CA LEU A 51 4.19 4.80 -21.62
C LEU A 51 4.45 4.73 -20.11
N LEU A 52 3.39 4.77 -19.30
CA LEU A 52 3.50 4.59 -17.85
C LEU A 52 4.04 3.20 -17.51
N SER A 53 3.50 2.15 -18.14
CA SER A 53 3.92 0.77 -17.92
C SER A 53 5.41 0.58 -18.27
N ASP A 54 5.86 1.12 -19.40
CA ASP A 54 7.27 1.07 -19.81
C ASP A 54 8.17 1.83 -18.82
N LYS A 55 7.73 2.98 -18.33
CA LYS A 55 8.47 3.75 -17.33
C LYS A 55 8.59 2.98 -16.01
N VAL A 56 7.51 2.39 -15.53
CA VAL A 56 7.52 1.59 -14.30
C VAL A 56 8.37 0.34 -14.47
N LYS A 57 8.34 -0.30 -15.64
CA LYS A 57 9.21 -1.44 -15.97
C LYS A 57 10.69 -1.05 -15.91
N ALA A 58 11.06 0.07 -16.53
CA ALA A 58 12.44 0.58 -16.51
C ALA A 58 12.90 0.93 -15.08
N VAL A 59 12.06 1.59 -14.29
CA VAL A 59 12.38 1.89 -12.88
C VAL A 59 12.48 0.61 -12.05
N SER A 60 11.59 -0.36 -12.26
CA SER A 60 11.60 -1.63 -11.53
C SER A 60 12.84 -2.47 -11.83
N MET A 61 13.33 -2.46 -13.07
CA MET A 61 14.61 -3.12 -13.42
C MET A 61 15.77 -2.48 -12.65
N LYS A 62 15.83 -1.15 -12.63
CA LYS A 62 16.85 -0.39 -11.90
C LYS A 62 16.80 -0.58 -10.39
N VAL A 63 15.61 -0.74 -9.81
CA VAL A 63 15.42 -1.03 -8.38
C VAL A 63 15.99 -2.40 -7.99
N LEU A 64 15.93 -3.37 -8.91
CA LEU A 64 16.50 -4.70 -8.67
C LEU A 64 18.02 -4.72 -8.83
N GLU A 65 18.55 -3.98 -9.80
CA GLU A 65 19.99 -3.78 -9.97
C GLU A 65 20.62 -3.10 -8.74
N ASP A 66 21.87 -3.43 -8.41
CA ASP A 66 22.54 -2.81 -7.26
C ASP A 66 22.76 -1.31 -7.52
N ILE A 67 21.96 -0.49 -6.85
CA ILE A 67 21.85 0.98 -6.99
C ILE A 67 23.15 1.72 -6.55
N SER A 68 24.19 0.99 -6.17
CA SER A 68 25.48 1.53 -5.70
C SER A 68 26.27 2.27 -6.78
N ASN A 69 26.03 2.01 -8.07
CA ASN A 69 26.90 2.48 -9.16
C ASN A 69 26.35 3.57 -10.10
N ALA A 70 25.10 4.03 -9.94
CA ALA A 70 24.52 5.04 -10.84
C ALA A 70 24.44 6.43 -10.17
N ASN A 71 25.19 7.41 -10.69
CA ASN A 71 25.15 8.82 -10.28
C ASN A 71 23.89 9.57 -10.79
N ASP A 72 23.08 8.97 -11.66
CA ASP A 72 21.94 9.64 -12.32
C ASP A 72 20.56 9.23 -11.76
N GLU A 73 20.49 8.58 -10.59
CA GLU A 73 19.25 7.98 -10.06
C GLU A 73 18.88 8.40 -8.63
N ASP A 74 19.20 9.63 -8.26
CA ASP A 74 18.93 10.17 -6.92
C ASP A 74 17.44 10.07 -6.53
N ASN A 75 16.53 10.26 -7.48
CA ASN A 75 15.09 10.14 -7.24
C ASN A 75 14.66 8.70 -6.87
N ILE A 76 15.20 7.68 -7.54
CA ILE A 76 14.88 6.27 -7.26
C ILE A 76 15.44 5.88 -5.89
N LYS A 77 16.68 6.28 -5.60
CA LYS A 77 17.31 6.10 -4.28
C LYS A 77 16.51 6.74 -3.16
N ALA A 78 16.06 7.99 -3.37
CA ALA A 78 15.27 8.71 -2.39
C ALA A 78 13.93 8.01 -2.12
N VAL A 79 13.22 7.58 -3.16
CA VAL A 79 11.94 6.86 -3.01
C VAL A 79 12.15 5.50 -2.34
N LEU A 80 13.16 4.73 -2.74
CA LEU A 80 13.47 3.45 -2.10
C LEU A 80 13.79 3.65 -0.61
N LYS A 81 14.57 4.67 -0.27
CA LYS A 81 14.88 5.01 1.13
C LYS A 81 13.60 5.34 1.92
N ARG A 82 12.67 6.11 1.34
CA ARG A 82 11.36 6.41 1.97
C ARG A 82 10.57 5.14 2.25
N TYR A 83 10.46 4.22 1.29
CA TYR A 83 9.80 2.93 1.51
C TYR A 83 10.51 2.08 2.57
N SER A 84 11.85 2.01 2.54
CA SER A 84 12.61 1.25 3.53
C SER A 84 12.44 1.82 4.95
N GLU A 85 12.40 3.14 5.12
CA GLU A 85 12.11 3.78 6.41
C GLU A 85 10.67 3.53 6.86
N PHE A 86 9.70 3.63 5.95
CA PHE A 86 8.30 3.32 6.23
C PHE A 86 8.12 1.87 6.70
N ILE A 87 8.66 0.89 5.96
CA ILE A 87 8.56 -0.53 6.32
C ILE A 87 9.24 -0.81 7.67
N LYS A 88 10.38 -0.16 7.97
CA LYS A 88 10.99 -0.26 9.32
C LYS A 88 10.03 0.16 10.42
N VAL A 89 9.33 1.28 10.26
CA VAL A 89 8.34 1.75 11.25
C VAL A 89 7.15 0.80 11.33
N VAL A 90 6.67 0.28 10.20
CA VAL A 90 5.60 -0.74 10.18
C VAL A 90 6.01 -2.01 10.94
N LEU A 91 7.25 -2.48 10.76
CA LEU A 91 7.77 -3.62 11.51
C LEU A 91 7.88 -3.32 13.00
N GLN A 92 8.31 -2.12 13.39
CA GLN A 92 8.31 -1.70 14.80
C GLN A 92 6.90 -1.74 15.40
N LEU A 93 5.90 -1.22 14.70
CA LEU A 93 4.50 -1.31 15.13
C LEU A 93 4.06 -2.77 15.32
N LEU A 94 4.45 -3.65 14.39
CA LEU A 94 4.14 -5.08 14.46
C LEU A 94 4.74 -5.76 15.69
N TYR A 95 5.98 -5.42 16.05
CA TYR A 95 6.64 -5.98 17.23
C TYR A 95 6.07 -5.43 18.54
N HIS A 96 5.60 -4.17 18.54
CA HIS A 96 4.96 -3.55 19.71
C HIS A 96 3.48 -3.93 19.87
N ALA A 97 2.84 -4.47 18.83
CA ALA A 97 1.45 -4.92 18.90
C ALA A 97 1.28 -6.08 19.90
N ASN A 98 0.26 -6.00 20.75
CA ASN A 98 0.00 -7.01 21.76
C ASN A 98 -0.68 -8.25 21.14
N SER A 99 0.10 -9.32 20.93
CA SER A 99 -0.36 -10.60 20.35
C SER A 99 -1.54 -11.28 21.06
N ARG A 100 -1.88 -10.89 22.30
CA ARG A 100 -3.05 -11.44 23.00
C ARG A 100 -4.37 -10.83 22.51
N GLN A 101 -4.32 -9.65 21.91
CA GLN A 101 -5.51 -8.89 21.50
C GLN A 101 -5.61 -8.74 19.98
N VAL A 102 -4.48 -8.73 19.27
CA VAL A 102 -4.40 -8.54 17.81
C VAL A 102 -3.53 -9.63 17.20
N THR A 103 -3.90 -10.08 16.00
CA THR A 103 -3.04 -10.96 15.19
C THR A 103 -1.75 -10.23 14.82
N LYS A 104 -0.62 -10.93 14.87
CA LYS A 104 0.68 -10.40 14.42
C LYS A 104 0.79 -10.41 12.88
N ASN A 105 -0.20 -9.85 12.20
CA ASN A 105 -0.22 -9.68 10.76
C ASN A 105 -0.63 -8.25 10.40
N ILE A 106 0.21 -7.58 9.60
CA ILE A 106 -0.13 -6.30 8.96
C ILE A 106 -0.28 -6.54 7.46
N ASN A 107 -1.38 -6.06 6.89
CA ASN A 107 -1.62 -6.15 5.46
C ASN A 107 -1.30 -4.83 4.78
N ILE A 108 -0.50 -4.88 3.71
CA ILE A 108 -0.25 -3.76 2.81
C ILE A 108 -0.92 -4.07 1.48
N PHE A 109 -1.94 -3.30 1.16
CA PHE A 109 -2.58 -3.28 -0.15
C PHE A 109 -1.93 -2.18 -0.99
N THR A 110 -1.58 -2.49 -2.23
CA THR A 110 -1.08 -1.47 -3.15
C THR A 110 -1.62 -1.66 -4.55
N THR A 111 -2.03 -0.56 -5.18
CA THR A 111 -2.37 -0.52 -6.61
C THR A 111 -1.13 -0.37 -7.47
N ASN A 112 0.03 -0.18 -6.86
CA ASN A 112 1.28 0.01 -7.57
C ASN A 112 1.84 -1.36 -7.96
N TYR A 113 2.13 -1.50 -9.26
CA TYR A 113 2.79 -2.67 -9.81
C TYR A 113 4.32 -2.52 -9.88
N ASP A 114 4.88 -1.48 -9.25
CA ASP A 114 6.33 -1.31 -9.03
C ASP A 114 6.87 -2.31 -7.97
N LEU A 115 8.20 -2.36 -7.79
CA LEU A 115 8.89 -3.32 -6.91
C LEU A 115 9.59 -2.68 -5.70
N PHE A 116 9.23 -1.43 -5.34
CA PHE A 116 9.91 -0.73 -4.23
C PHE A 116 9.70 -1.43 -2.88
N ILE A 117 8.47 -1.88 -2.60
CA ILE A 117 8.13 -2.52 -1.33
C ILE A 117 8.87 -3.85 -1.19
N GLU A 118 8.89 -4.67 -2.24
CA GLU A 118 9.61 -5.95 -2.25
C GLU A 118 11.10 -5.76 -2.04
N LYS A 119 11.73 -4.82 -2.76
CA LYS A 119 13.16 -4.54 -2.59
C LYS A 119 13.47 -4.07 -1.17
N SER A 120 12.66 -3.17 -0.61
CA SER A 120 12.80 -2.71 0.78
C SER A 120 12.66 -3.87 1.78
N LEU A 121 11.74 -4.79 1.55
CA LEU A 121 11.54 -5.96 2.41
C LEU A 121 12.72 -6.92 2.35
N ASP A 122 13.21 -7.24 1.15
CA ASP A 122 14.38 -8.11 0.94
C ASP A 122 15.64 -7.55 1.65
N GLU A 123 15.82 -6.23 1.66
CA GLU A 123 16.92 -5.58 2.39
C GLU A 123 16.75 -5.69 3.91
N LEU A 124 15.53 -5.55 4.42
CA LEU A 124 15.24 -5.59 5.86
C LEU A 124 15.27 -7.00 6.43
N MET A 125 14.84 -8.00 5.66
CA MET A 125 14.85 -9.41 6.05
C MET A 125 16.28 -9.96 6.30
N LYS A 126 17.32 -9.25 5.86
CA LYS A 126 18.72 -9.58 6.18
C LYS A 126 19.08 -9.31 7.65
N TYR A 127 18.35 -8.42 8.30
CA TYR A 127 18.65 -7.91 9.64
C TYR A 127 17.55 -8.23 10.66
N GLU A 128 16.30 -8.32 10.20
CA GLU A 128 15.10 -8.51 11.02
C GLU A 128 14.43 -9.86 10.73
N SER A 129 13.89 -10.51 11.77
CA SER A 129 13.21 -11.81 11.65
C SER A 129 11.69 -11.63 11.61
N PHE A 130 11.12 -11.66 10.41
CA PHE A 130 9.68 -11.64 10.19
C PHE A 130 9.32 -12.49 8.97
N VAL A 131 8.03 -12.82 8.85
CA VAL A 131 7.51 -13.57 7.71
C VAL A 131 6.96 -12.60 6.67
N PHE A 132 7.48 -12.66 5.46
CA PHE A 132 6.90 -11.96 4.32
C PHE A 132 5.91 -12.89 3.59
N ASN A 133 4.68 -12.42 3.39
CA ASN A 133 3.63 -13.15 2.67
C ASN A 133 3.18 -12.36 1.44
N ASP A 134 3.65 -12.75 0.25
CA ASP A 134 3.19 -12.20 -1.03
C ASP A 134 2.14 -13.09 -1.71
N GLY A 135 1.55 -14.02 -0.97
CA GLY A 135 0.52 -14.93 -1.48
C GLY A 135 1.05 -16.07 -2.35
N SER A 136 2.36 -16.23 -2.53
CA SER A 136 2.90 -17.30 -3.36
C SER A 136 3.23 -18.58 -2.57
N ASN A 137 3.17 -19.72 -3.27
CA ASN A 137 3.66 -21.01 -2.82
C ASN A 137 4.76 -21.52 -3.76
N GLY A 138 5.68 -22.32 -3.23
CA GLY A 138 6.73 -22.97 -4.02
C GLY A 138 8.09 -22.28 -3.91
N TYR A 139 9.15 -23.01 -4.24
CA TYR A 139 10.53 -22.55 -4.11
C TYR A 139 11.09 -22.05 -5.46
N PHE A 140 11.15 -22.94 -6.46
CA PHE A 140 11.63 -22.58 -7.81
C PHE A 140 10.55 -21.89 -8.65
N ASN A 141 9.32 -22.41 -8.57
CA ASN A 141 8.16 -21.84 -9.24
C ASN A 141 7.24 -21.29 -8.15
N ARG A 142 7.33 -19.98 -7.91
CA ARG A 142 6.49 -19.29 -6.95
C ARG A 142 5.14 -19.00 -7.62
N ILE A 143 4.14 -19.81 -7.32
CA ILE A 143 2.78 -19.69 -7.89
C ILE A 143 1.91 -18.91 -6.89
N LEU A 144 1.28 -17.85 -7.37
CA LEU A 144 0.39 -17.00 -6.60
C LEU A 144 -0.97 -17.69 -6.36
N ASP A 145 -1.40 -17.73 -5.10
CA ASP A 145 -2.68 -18.31 -4.69
C ASP A 145 -3.30 -17.46 -3.58
N SER A 146 -4.51 -16.97 -3.81
CA SER A 146 -5.23 -16.06 -2.91
C SER A 146 -5.53 -16.68 -1.54
N ALA A 147 -5.61 -18.02 -1.45
CA ALA A 147 -5.81 -18.72 -0.20
C ALA A 147 -4.63 -18.55 0.79
N ASN A 148 -3.43 -18.22 0.30
CA ASN A 148 -2.23 -18.06 1.14
C ASN A 148 -2.27 -16.82 2.02
N TYR A 149 -3.03 -15.78 1.66
CA TYR A 149 -3.20 -14.59 2.49
C TYR A 149 -3.97 -14.87 3.79
N ASN A 150 -4.71 -15.99 3.84
CA ASN A 150 -5.44 -16.42 5.03
C ASN A 150 -4.63 -17.39 5.93
N LYS A 151 -3.34 -17.62 5.63
CA LYS A 151 -2.48 -18.51 6.43
C LYS A 151 -1.74 -17.72 7.50
N SER A 152 -1.75 -18.22 8.73
CA SER A 152 -0.93 -17.72 9.83
C SER A 152 0.30 -18.61 10.04
N VAL A 153 1.46 -18.02 10.30
CA VAL A 153 2.69 -18.75 10.66
C VAL A 153 2.96 -18.57 12.14
N ALA A 154 3.25 -19.68 12.84
CA ALA A 154 3.52 -19.66 14.27
C ALA A 154 4.70 -20.57 14.64
N TYR A 155 5.48 -20.15 15.62
CA TYR A 155 6.45 -21.00 16.30
C TYR A 155 5.72 -22.02 17.17
N ARG A 156 6.07 -23.29 17.01
CA ARG A 156 5.65 -24.38 17.89
C ARG A 156 6.79 -24.71 18.85
N GLY A 157 6.51 -24.67 20.15
CA GLY A 157 7.45 -25.12 21.16
C GLY A 157 7.78 -26.61 21.01
N LEU A 158 8.96 -27.03 21.50
CA LEU A 158 9.44 -28.42 21.40
C LEU A 158 8.47 -29.49 21.95
N ASN A 159 7.62 -29.10 22.90
CA ASN A 159 6.61 -29.97 23.52
C ASN A 159 5.18 -29.68 23.04
N ASP A 160 5.01 -28.96 21.92
CA ASP A 160 3.72 -28.52 21.34
C ASP A 160 2.78 -27.72 22.26
N ASN A 161 3.23 -27.33 23.46
CA ASN A 161 2.41 -26.67 24.47
C ASN A 161 2.18 -25.16 24.26
N TYR A 162 2.85 -24.54 23.29
CA TYR A 162 2.69 -23.12 23.01
C TYR A 162 2.80 -22.82 21.51
N LEU A 163 1.85 -22.04 21.02
CA LEU A 163 1.85 -21.45 19.68
C LEU A 163 2.12 -19.95 19.81
N ASN A 164 3.25 -19.49 19.28
CA ASN A 164 3.54 -18.06 19.18
C ASN A 164 3.42 -17.63 17.73
N GLU A 165 2.40 -16.83 17.39
CA GLU A 165 2.29 -16.27 16.04
C GLU A 165 3.54 -15.43 15.73
N LEU A 166 4.11 -15.65 14.54
CA LEU A 166 5.25 -14.90 14.06
C LEU A 166 4.77 -13.58 13.44
N PRO A 167 5.49 -12.47 13.68
CA PRO A 167 5.30 -11.22 12.93
C PRO A 167 5.26 -11.49 11.43
N THR A 168 4.11 -11.24 10.82
CA THR A 168 3.87 -11.44 9.39
C THR A 168 3.50 -10.12 8.74
N LEU A 169 4.08 -9.85 7.58
CA LEU A 169 3.71 -8.72 6.73
C LEU A 169 3.22 -9.26 5.39
N SER A 170 1.95 -9.01 5.09
CA SER A 170 1.30 -9.49 3.87
C SER A 170 1.23 -8.39 2.83
N LEU A 171 1.71 -8.63 1.61
CA LEU A 171 1.64 -7.68 0.49
C LEU A 171 0.64 -8.19 -0.55
N ILE A 172 -0.42 -7.40 -0.76
CA ILE A 172 -1.52 -7.70 -1.66
C ILE A 172 -1.52 -6.65 -2.79
N LYS A 173 -1.41 -7.12 -4.04
CA LYS A 173 -1.37 -6.25 -5.23
C LYS A 173 -2.54 -6.54 -6.16
N PRO A 174 -3.69 -5.84 -6.05
CA PRO A 174 -4.82 -6.08 -6.93
C PRO A 174 -4.48 -5.86 -8.41
N HIS A 175 -3.73 -4.81 -8.74
CA HIS A 175 -3.42 -4.47 -10.14
C HIS A 175 -2.22 -5.24 -10.73
N GLY A 176 -1.71 -6.25 -10.04
CA GLY A 176 -0.58 -7.05 -10.51
C GLY A 176 0.79 -6.48 -10.15
N SER A 177 1.83 -7.01 -10.79
CA SER A 177 3.21 -6.55 -10.58
C SER A 177 4.10 -6.76 -11.81
N MET A 178 5.16 -5.97 -11.91
CA MET A 178 6.14 -6.02 -13.02
C MET A 178 6.97 -7.32 -13.08
N ASN A 179 6.99 -8.11 -12.00
CA ASN A 179 7.67 -9.41 -11.96
C ASN A 179 6.70 -10.60 -12.06
N TRP A 180 5.42 -10.38 -12.36
CA TRP A 180 4.43 -11.45 -12.49
C TRP A 180 4.32 -11.91 -13.93
N GLU A 181 4.47 -13.20 -14.15
CA GLU A 181 4.37 -13.84 -15.47
C GLU A 181 3.16 -14.78 -15.51
N ARG A 182 2.48 -14.86 -16.65
CA ARG A 182 1.45 -15.87 -16.86
C ARG A 182 2.12 -17.21 -17.20
N GLY A 183 1.93 -18.18 -16.32
CA GLY A 183 2.41 -19.55 -16.48
C GLY A 183 1.49 -20.42 -17.33
N GLN A 184 1.75 -21.73 -17.29
CA GLN A 184 0.86 -22.74 -17.88
C GLN A 184 -0.42 -22.85 -17.04
N GLU A 185 -1.56 -23.10 -17.70
CA GLU A 185 -2.89 -23.23 -17.07
C GLU A 185 -3.39 -21.95 -16.36
N ASP A 186 -3.02 -20.76 -16.86
CA ASP A 186 -3.48 -19.46 -16.33
C ASP A 186 -3.08 -19.14 -14.88
N ASN A 187 -2.11 -19.88 -14.35
CA ASN A 187 -1.48 -19.58 -13.07
C ASN A 187 -0.56 -18.35 -13.18
N ILE A 188 -0.50 -17.55 -12.12
CA ILE A 188 0.42 -16.40 -12.05
C ILE A 188 1.70 -16.83 -11.32
N LEU A 189 2.84 -16.66 -11.98
CA LEU A 189 4.17 -16.96 -11.46
C LEU A 189 4.87 -15.67 -11.03
N ILE A 190 5.38 -15.64 -9.80
CA ILE A 190 6.20 -14.52 -9.29
C ILE A 190 7.66 -14.82 -9.62
N ARG A 191 8.27 -13.98 -10.47
CA ARG A 191 9.68 -14.06 -10.83
C ARG A 191 10.54 -13.17 -9.92
N GLN A 192 11.83 -13.48 -9.87
CA GLN A 192 12.82 -12.67 -9.14
C GLN A 192 13.25 -11.41 -9.93
N SER A 193 13.01 -11.40 -11.24
CA SER A 193 13.31 -10.29 -12.13
C SER A 193 12.04 -9.75 -12.78
N VAL A 194 12.12 -8.51 -13.28
CA VAL A 194 11.09 -7.92 -14.13
C VAL A 194 10.94 -8.76 -15.41
N VAL A 195 9.70 -9.03 -15.80
CA VAL A 195 9.39 -9.87 -16.96
C VAL A 195 9.05 -9.04 -18.19
N GLU A 196 9.13 -9.64 -19.37
CA GLU A 196 8.85 -8.92 -20.61
C GLU A 196 7.37 -8.55 -20.74
N ASN A 197 6.48 -9.49 -20.46
CA ASN A 197 5.03 -9.36 -20.54
C ASN A 197 4.42 -9.54 -19.13
N PRO A 198 4.43 -8.49 -18.30
CA PRO A 198 3.94 -8.58 -16.93
C PRO A 198 2.42 -8.69 -16.86
N VAL A 199 1.92 -9.47 -15.91
CA VAL A 199 0.50 -9.54 -15.58
C VAL A 199 0.13 -8.30 -14.77
N VAL A 200 -0.38 -7.27 -15.45
CA VAL A 200 -0.82 -6.01 -14.84
C VAL A 200 -2.21 -5.62 -15.35
N VAL A 201 -3.02 -5.04 -14.48
CA VAL A 201 -4.32 -4.46 -14.83
C VAL A 201 -4.12 -2.97 -15.06
N LYS A 202 -4.33 -2.50 -16.28
CA LYS A 202 -4.18 -1.08 -16.63
C LYS A 202 -5.45 -0.30 -16.26
N PRO A 203 -5.32 0.94 -15.75
CA PRO A 203 -6.47 1.79 -15.42
C PRO A 203 -7.12 2.37 -16.68
N THR A 204 -7.85 1.54 -17.44
CA THR A 204 -8.54 1.95 -18.68
C THR A 204 -10.01 2.28 -18.46
N GLY A 205 -10.54 2.14 -17.23
CA GLY A 205 -11.97 2.36 -16.93
C GLY A 205 -12.92 1.30 -17.54
N LEU A 206 -12.38 0.37 -18.34
CA LEU A 206 -13.02 -0.83 -18.89
C LEU A 206 -12.67 -2.10 -18.10
N GLU A 207 -12.15 -1.93 -16.88
CA GLU A 207 -11.80 -2.99 -15.92
C GLU A 207 -12.96 -3.98 -15.68
N GLY A 208 -14.21 -3.52 -15.90
CA GLY A 208 -15.41 -4.34 -15.78
C GLY A 208 -15.67 -5.33 -16.91
N GLN A 209 -15.01 -5.23 -18.07
CA GLN A 209 -15.24 -6.11 -19.24
C GLN A 209 -14.14 -7.17 -19.46
N GLU A 210 -12.96 -7.03 -18.85
CA GLU A 210 -11.94 -8.09 -18.78
C GLU A 210 -12.27 -9.16 -17.70
N THR A 211 -13.55 -9.27 -17.33
CA THR A 211 -14.09 -9.98 -16.15
C THR A 211 -13.87 -11.50 -16.15
N PHE A 212 -13.36 -12.08 -17.24
CA PHE A 212 -13.04 -13.51 -17.32
C PHE A 212 -11.54 -13.79 -17.15
N LEU A 213 -10.67 -12.77 -17.25
CA LEU A 213 -9.22 -12.93 -17.40
C LEU A 213 -8.38 -12.54 -16.18
N ASN A 214 -8.98 -12.12 -15.06
CA ASN A 214 -8.22 -12.14 -13.81
C ASN A 214 -9.11 -12.44 -12.60
N ASN A 215 -9.46 -13.72 -12.44
CA ASN A 215 -9.95 -14.27 -11.16
C ASN A 215 -9.09 -13.76 -9.99
N HIS A 216 -7.78 -13.62 -10.22
CA HIS A 216 -6.85 -13.05 -9.25
C HIS A 216 -7.19 -11.62 -8.81
N PHE A 217 -7.47 -10.69 -9.73
CA PHE A 217 -7.82 -9.31 -9.36
C PHE A 217 -9.06 -9.28 -8.48
N HIS A 218 -10.10 -10.03 -8.88
CA HIS A 218 -11.33 -10.15 -8.10
C HIS A 218 -11.09 -10.78 -6.72
N ASP A 219 -10.22 -11.79 -6.64
CA ASP A 219 -9.84 -12.42 -5.39
C ASP A 219 -9.06 -11.46 -4.49
N MET A 220 -8.12 -10.67 -5.01
CA MET A 220 -7.37 -9.69 -4.20
C MET A 220 -8.26 -8.58 -3.68
N LEU A 221 -9.17 -8.09 -4.52
CA LEU A 221 -10.20 -7.15 -4.10
C LEU A 221 -11.12 -7.76 -3.04
N ARG A 222 -11.46 -9.04 -3.17
CA ARG A 222 -12.23 -9.77 -2.15
C ARG A 222 -11.46 -9.90 -0.84
N VAL A 223 -10.18 -10.25 -0.88
CA VAL A 223 -9.30 -10.28 0.30
C VAL A 223 -9.28 -8.91 0.97
N PHE A 224 -9.11 -7.82 0.19
CA PHE A 224 -9.18 -6.45 0.70
C PHE A 224 -10.50 -6.20 1.45
N GLN A 225 -11.64 -6.50 0.83
CA GLN A 225 -12.93 -6.30 1.48
C GLN A 225 -13.07 -7.14 2.77
N LEU A 226 -12.66 -8.41 2.73
CA LEU A 226 -12.74 -9.31 3.88
C LEU A 226 -11.89 -8.81 5.06
N GLU A 227 -10.70 -8.24 4.80
CA GLU A 227 -9.87 -7.65 5.86
C GLU A 227 -10.52 -6.41 6.49
N LEU A 228 -11.22 -5.59 5.69
CA LEU A 228 -11.92 -4.41 6.20
C LEU A 228 -13.23 -4.74 6.94
N ASP A 229 -13.88 -5.84 6.59
CA ASP A 229 -15.11 -6.30 7.24
C ASP A 229 -14.83 -6.99 8.60
N LYS A 230 -13.56 -7.26 8.94
CA LYS A 230 -13.18 -7.80 10.26
C LYS A 230 -13.45 -6.79 11.39
N PRO A 231 -13.75 -7.27 12.62
CA PRO A 231 -13.91 -6.43 13.79
C PRO A 231 -12.57 -5.79 14.19
N GLN A 232 -12.64 -4.62 14.81
CA GLN A 232 -11.47 -3.83 15.23
C GLN A 232 -10.41 -3.70 14.13
N SER A 233 -10.83 -3.33 12.92
CA SER A 233 -9.92 -3.07 11.80
C SER A 233 -9.62 -1.58 11.66
N ILE A 234 -8.39 -1.26 11.28
CA ILE A 234 -7.99 0.09 10.87
C ILE A 234 -7.40 0.03 9.45
N LEU A 235 -7.80 0.98 8.61
CA LEU A 235 -7.24 1.20 7.28
C LEU A 235 -6.58 2.58 7.23
N ILE A 236 -5.30 2.63 6.90
CA ILE A 236 -4.55 3.85 6.64
C ILE A 236 -4.28 3.95 5.14
N VAL A 237 -4.71 5.03 4.50
CA VAL A 237 -4.59 5.23 3.05
C VAL A 237 -3.67 6.40 2.76
N ILE A 238 -2.73 6.21 1.84
CA ILE A 238 -1.80 7.24 1.39
C ILE A 238 -1.50 7.14 -0.10
N GLY A 239 -1.37 8.30 -0.77
CA GLY A 239 -0.97 8.36 -2.18
C GLY A 239 -2.01 7.80 -3.16
N PHE A 240 -3.26 7.59 -2.73
CA PHE A 240 -4.33 7.01 -3.53
C PHE A 240 -5.50 7.98 -3.68
N SER A 241 -5.88 8.29 -4.93
CA SER A 241 -6.91 9.29 -5.26
C SER A 241 -8.32 8.72 -5.37
N PHE A 242 -8.51 7.40 -5.20
CA PHE A 242 -9.80 6.71 -5.37
C PHE A 242 -10.46 6.85 -6.74
N GLN A 243 -9.67 7.07 -7.80
CA GLN A 243 -10.19 7.08 -9.18
C GLN A 243 -10.70 5.71 -9.64
N ASP A 244 -10.14 4.62 -9.10
CA ASP A 244 -10.63 3.26 -9.31
C ASP A 244 -11.99 3.09 -8.63
N LYS A 245 -13.04 2.93 -9.44
CA LYS A 245 -14.43 2.81 -8.98
C LYS A 245 -14.67 1.50 -8.22
N HIS A 246 -13.94 0.43 -8.49
CA HIS A 246 -14.09 -0.85 -7.81
C HIS A 246 -13.59 -0.75 -6.37
N ILE A 247 -12.38 -0.23 -6.17
CA ILE A 247 -11.80 -0.02 -4.84
C ILE A 247 -12.64 0.98 -4.04
N ALA A 248 -13.05 2.10 -4.65
CA ALA A 248 -13.92 3.09 -4.00
C ALA A 248 -15.26 2.46 -3.55
N LYS A 249 -15.89 1.66 -4.40
CA LYS A 249 -17.16 0.97 -4.08
C LYS A 249 -16.98 -0.06 -2.96
N MET A 250 -15.85 -0.75 -2.90
CA MET A 250 -15.55 -1.69 -1.81
C MET A 250 -15.34 -0.99 -0.49
N LEU A 251 -14.54 0.08 -0.47
CA LEU A 251 -14.35 0.89 0.73
C LEU A 251 -15.70 1.41 1.26
N ASN A 252 -16.55 1.96 0.40
CA ASN A 252 -17.88 2.43 0.78
C ASN A 252 -18.77 1.33 1.38
N ARG A 253 -18.63 0.08 0.92
CA ARG A 253 -19.36 -1.05 1.50
C ARG A 253 -18.81 -1.38 2.89
N SER A 254 -17.49 -1.43 3.05
CA SER A 254 -16.85 -1.73 4.33
C SER A 254 -17.02 -0.61 5.36
N LEU A 255 -17.23 0.64 4.94
CA LEU A 255 -17.59 1.75 5.85
C LEU A 255 -18.90 1.53 6.61
N LYS A 256 -19.74 0.57 6.19
CA LYS A 256 -20.92 0.15 6.97
C LYS A 256 -20.55 -0.61 8.24
N ASN A 257 -19.32 -1.13 8.34
CA ASN A 257 -18.79 -1.74 9.56
C ASN A 257 -18.46 -0.63 10.58
N PRO A 258 -19.18 -0.53 11.71
CA PRO A 258 -18.94 0.51 12.70
C PRO A 258 -17.61 0.36 13.45
N GLU A 259 -17.00 -0.83 13.42
CA GLU A 259 -15.71 -1.07 14.08
C GLU A 259 -14.50 -0.78 13.19
N LEU A 260 -14.70 -0.70 11.88
CA LEU A 260 -13.68 -0.25 10.94
C LEU A 260 -13.38 1.23 11.20
N ASN A 261 -12.12 1.63 11.23
CA ASN A 261 -11.71 3.03 11.25
C ASN A 261 -10.81 3.30 10.03
N VAL A 262 -11.16 4.30 9.22
CA VAL A 262 -10.43 4.63 7.99
C VAL A 262 -9.80 6.01 8.12
N PHE A 263 -8.51 6.09 7.85
CA PHE A 263 -7.74 7.33 7.83
C PHE A 263 -7.14 7.52 6.44
N ILE A 264 -7.58 8.56 5.72
CA ILE A 264 -7.09 8.89 4.39
C ILE A 264 -6.27 10.16 4.49
N PHE A 265 -4.98 10.06 4.17
CA PHE A 265 -4.07 11.19 4.15
C PHE A 265 -3.99 11.78 2.74
N CYS A 266 -4.41 13.03 2.60
CA CYS A 266 -4.38 13.76 1.33
C CYS A 266 -3.01 14.40 1.11
N TYR A 267 -2.51 14.38 -0.13
CA TYR A 267 -1.26 15.05 -0.48
C TYR A 267 -1.39 16.57 -0.34
N SER A 268 -2.46 17.15 -0.88
CA SER A 268 -2.79 18.58 -0.82
C SER A 268 -4.21 18.82 -0.27
N GLU A 269 -4.54 20.08 0.05
CA GLU A 269 -5.90 20.47 0.45
C GLU A 269 -6.91 20.24 -0.70
N SER A 270 -6.50 20.54 -1.95
CA SER A 270 -7.36 20.35 -3.12
C SER A 270 -7.76 18.89 -3.35
N ASP A 271 -6.93 17.93 -2.89
CA ASP A 271 -7.18 16.50 -3.07
C ASP A 271 -8.25 15.97 -2.12
N LYS A 272 -8.47 16.62 -0.98
CA LYS A 272 -9.55 16.25 -0.05
C LYS A 272 -10.90 16.24 -0.74
N GLN A 273 -11.20 17.32 -1.48
CA GLN A 273 -12.47 17.42 -2.21
C GLN A 273 -12.54 16.41 -3.37
N LYS A 274 -11.42 16.14 -4.06
CA LYS A 274 -11.37 15.14 -5.14
C LYS A 274 -11.67 13.74 -4.62
N ILE A 275 -11.05 13.34 -3.50
CA ILE A 275 -11.25 12.04 -2.88
C ILE A 275 -12.69 11.87 -2.43
N LEU A 276 -13.27 12.86 -1.74
CA LEU A 276 -14.67 12.81 -1.33
C LEU A 276 -15.64 12.66 -2.52
N THR A 277 -15.35 13.39 -3.60
CA THR A 277 -16.14 13.29 -4.85
C THR A 277 -16.02 11.90 -5.48
N ASN A 278 -14.81 11.34 -5.55
CA ASN A 278 -14.55 10.02 -6.13
C ASN A 278 -15.18 8.88 -5.32
N LEU A 279 -15.22 9.01 -3.99
CA LEU A 279 -15.95 8.10 -3.12
C LEU A 279 -17.47 8.25 -3.27
N GLY A 280 -17.98 9.32 -3.89
CA GLY A 280 -19.42 9.52 -4.07
C GLY A 280 -20.17 9.66 -2.73
N LEU A 281 -19.49 10.15 -1.69
CA LEU A 281 -20.07 10.36 -0.37
C LEU A 281 -20.53 11.81 -0.25
N SER A 282 -21.82 12.00 0.03
CA SER A 282 -22.40 13.32 0.34
C SER A 282 -22.14 13.74 1.78
N ASP A 283 -22.18 12.78 2.70
CA ASP A 283 -21.85 12.95 4.12
C ASP A 283 -20.72 11.98 4.50
N CYS A 284 -19.74 12.47 5.29
CA CYS A 284 -18.63 11.64 5.77
C CYS A 284 -19.11 10.79 6.95
N PRO A 285 -19.08 9.44 6.85
CA PRO A 285 -19.46 8.60 7.98
C PRO A 285 -18.47 8.77 9.13
N ARG A 286 -18.92 8.56 10.36
CA ARG A 286 -18.12 8.80 11.59
C ARG A 286 -16.79 8.04 11.62
N ASN A 287 -16.74 6.89 10.97
CA ASN A 287 -15.56 6.04 10.90
C ASN A 287 -14.60 6.37 9.74
N LEU A 288 -14.91 7.38 8.92
CA LEU A 288 -14.03 7.85 7.86
C LEU A 288 -13.44 9.21 8.24
N ASN A 289 -12.11 9.28 8.28
CA ASN A 289 -11.35 10.49 8.55
C ASN A 289 -10.53 10.82 7.31
N VAL A 290 -10.90 11.90 6.60
CA VAL A 290 -10.13 12.42 5.47
C VAL A 290 -9.34 13.63 5.92
N ILE A 291 -8.03 13.46 6.05
CA ILE A 291 -7.13 14.40 6.70
C ILE A 291 -6.37 15.17 5.63
N ALA A 292 -6.47 16.50 5.69
CA ALA A 292 -5.67 17.40 4.87
C ALA A 292 -4.41 17.88 5.62
N PRO A 293 -3.35 18.29 4.90
CA PRO A 293 -2.11 18.75 5.53
C PRO A 293 -2.28 19.90 6.53
N ASN A 294 -3.31 20.74 6.39
CA ASN A 294 -3.58 21.86 7.30
C ASN A 294 -4.13 21.44 8.67
N GLU A 295 -4.68 20.23 8.77
CA GLU A 295 -5.22 19.67 10.02
C GLU A 295 -4.14 19.04 10.88
N LEU A 296 -2.93 18.89 10.32
CA LEU A 296 -1.76 18.29 10.97
C LEU A 296 -0.82 19.34 11.55
N GLU A 297 -0.08 18.94 12.58
CA GLU A 297 0.97 19.76 13.18
C GLU A 297 2.09 20.07 12.18
N GLU A 298 2.74 21.25 12.29
CA GLU A 298 3.81 21.68 11.38
C GLU A 298 4.98 20.71 11.27
N LYS A 299 5.21 19.90 12.31
CA LYS A 299 6.27 18.90 12.33
C LYS A 299 6.02 17.69 11.42
N TYR A 300 4.78 17.45 10.99
CA TYR A 300 4.39 16.30 10.16
C TYR A 300 3.96 16.69 8.75
N LYS A 301 4.38 17.86 8.26
CA LYS A 301 4.05 18.33 6.92
C LYS A 301 5.25 18.98 6.26
N THR A 302 5.34 18.81 4.95
CA THR A 302 6.38 19.43 4.14
C THR A 302 5.88 20.79 3.66
N LYS A 303 6.53 21.87 4.08
CA LYS A 303 6.18 23.25 3.71
C LYS A 303 6.84 23.63 2.38
N HIS A 304 6.04 24.11 1.43
CA HIS A 304 6.53 24.63 0.16
C HIS A 304 6.50 26.16 0.19
N GLU A 305 7.61 26.82 -0.13
CA GLU A 305 7.70 28.29 -0.09
C GLU A 305 7.12 28.97 -1.35
N VAL A 306 6.83 28.20 -2.42
CA VAL A 306 6.62 28.77 -3.78
C VAL A 306 5.36 28.26 -4.51
N GLU A 307 4.64 27.24 -4.01
CA GLU A 307 3.45 26.69 -4.69
C GLU A 307 2.12 27.16 -4.08
N VAL A 308 1.04 27.03 -4.88
CA VAL A 308 -0.36 27.40 -4.50
C VAL A 308 -0.84 26.60 -3.28
N ASP A 309 -0.32 25.39 -3.08
CA ASP A 309 -0.54 24.58 -1.89
C ASP A 309 0.65 24.74 -0.92
N GLN A 310 0.40 25.40 0.22
CA GLN A 310 1.44 25.77 1.20
C GLN A 310 2.10 24.55 1.89
N PHE A 311 1.42 23.41 1.90
CA PHE A 311 1.84 22.20 2.60
C PHE A 311 1.52 20.94 1.80
N SER A 312 2.40 19.94 1.86
CA SER A 312 2.18 18.61 1.32
C SER A 312 2.41 17.52 2.36
N PHE A 313 1.75 16.38 2.16
CA PHE A 313 1.91 15.19 3.01
C PHE A 313 2.30 13.97 2.17
N ASP A 314 3.50 13.44 2.41
CA ASP A 314 4.04 12.28 1.70
C ASP A 314 4.26 11.07 2.63
N LEU A 315 4.82 9.99 2.07
CA LEU A 315 5.12 8.77 2.83
C LEU A 315 6.12 9.02 3.97
N SER A 316 7.05 9.97 3.80
CA SER A 316 8.03 10.34 4.83
C SER A 316 7.32 10.97 6.02
N ASN A 317 6.36 11.87 5.78
CA ASN A 317 5.56 12.50 6.82
C ASN A 317 4.71 11.49 7.59
N LEU A 318 4.09 10.51 6.89
CA LEU A 318 3.38 9.41 7.55
C LEU A 318 4.33 8.56 8.42
N THR A 319 5.53 8.31 7.91
CA THR A 319 6.55 7.55 8.62
C THR A 319 6.93 8.25 9.93
N GLU A 320 7.17 9.56 9.91
CA GLU A 320 7.44 10.36 11.11
C GLU A 320 6.25 10.36 12.09
N LEU A 321 5.03 10.52 11.56
CA LEU A 321 3.81 10.48 12.36
C LEU A 321 3.65 9.17 13.12
N LEU A 322 4.01 8.04 12.49
CA LEU A 322 3.97 6.71 13.10
C LEU A 322 5.21 6.37 13.93
N ARG A 323 6.34 7.08 13.74
CA ARG A 323 7.62 6.84 14.43
C ARG A 323 7.69 7.46 15.81
N ASP A 324 7.10 8.64 16.01
CA ASP A 324 7.12 9.44 17.25
C ASP A 324 6.30 8.82 18.40
N MET A 325 6.32 7.50 18.50
CA MET A 325 5.67 6.69 19.52
C MET A 325 6.49 6.73 20.83
N SER A 326 6.83 7.92 21.30
CA SER A 326 7.20 8.08 22.70
C SER A 326 5.94 7.87 23.54
N PHE A 327 5.91 6.77 24.28
CA PHE A 327 4.99 6.58 25.39
C PHE A 327 5.30 7.69 26.40
N GLU A 328 4.56 8.79 26.34
CA GLU A 328 4.33 9.53 27.58
C GLU A 328 3.31 8.70 28.35
N GLU A 329 3.83 7.94 29.31
CA GLU A 329 3.08 7.27 30.38
C GLU A 329 2.13 8.22 31.12
#